data_AF-A0A5C5FT90-F1
#
_entry.id   AF-A0A5C5FT90-F1
#
_cell.length_a   1.000
_cell.length_b   1.000
_cell.length_c   1.000
_cell.angle_alpha   90.00
_cell.angle_beta   90.00
_cell.angle_gamma   90.00
#
_symmetry.space_group_name_H-M   'P 1'
#
loop_
_entity.id
_entity.type
_entity.pdbx_description
1 polymer ?
#
loop_
_entity_poly.entity_id
_entity_poly.type
_entity_poly.pdbx_seq_one_letter_code
_entity_poly.pdbx_strand_id
1 'polypeptide(L)'
;MAVNFQKCYAGADAPEQCINQKEDYLECLHHTKEVSRALRIKSEYLSKTAGELEAKRKEAEVHAEGGILGLGLLNAQHAQGEGAKA
;
A
#
# COMPACT_ATOMS: atom_id res chain seq x y z
N MET A 1 -16.64 25.29 -14.61
CA MET A 1 -15.51 24.84 -15.46
C MET A 1 -15.83 24.65 -16.95
N ALA A 2 -17.10 24.60 -17.39
CA ALA A 2 -17.45 24.50 -18.83
C ALA A 2 -17.04 25.69 -19.71
N VAL A 3 -16.74 26.84 -19.10
CA VAL A 3 -16.46 28.11 -19.80
C VAL A 3 -15.32 27.99 -20.80
N ASN A 4 -14.26 27.23 -20.48
CA ASN A 4 -13.11 27.08 -21.37
C ASN A 4 -13.42 26.17 -22.57
N PHE A 5 -14.19 25.10 -22.35
CA PHE A 5 -14.66 24.25 -23.43
C PHE A 5 -15.62 25.00 -24.37
N GLN A 6 -16.59 25.72 -23.82
CA GLN A 6 -17.54 26.52 -24.61
C GLN A 6 -16.86 27.62 -25.44
N LYS A 7 -15.86 28.30 -24.87
CA LYS A 7 -15.06 29.31 -25.60
C LYS A 7 -14.30 28.70 -26.77
N CYS A 8 -13.67 27.54 -26.55
CA CYS A 8 -12.98 26.83 -27.63
C CYS A 8 -13.96 26.39 -28.72
N TYR A 9 -15.05 25.73 -28.31
CA TYR A 9 -16.04 25.18 -29.22
C TYR A 9 -16.73 26.25 -30.09
N ALA A 10 -16.97 27.44 -29.53
CA ALA A 10 -17.58 28.55 -30.26
C ALA A 10 -16.69 29.13 -31.38
N GLY A 11 -15.37 28.95 -31.30
CA GLY A 11 -14.41 29.45 -32.29
C GLY A 11 -13.76 28.35 -33.13
N ALA A 12 -14.18 27.09 -32.97
CA ALA A 12 -13.61 25.94 -33.65
C ALA A 12 -14.46 25.54 -34.86
N ASP A 13 -13.81 25.18 -35.96
CA ASP A 13 -14.48 24.64 -37.15
C ASP A 13 -14.94 23.19 -36.93
N ALA A 14 -14.24 22.47 -36.05
CA ALA A 14 -14.51 21.07 -35.75
C ALA A 14 -14.34 20.76 -34.25
N PRO A 15 -15.19 19.88 -33.67
CA PRO A 15 -15.16 19.55 -32.24
C PRO A 15 -13.85 18.90 -31.79
N GLU A 16 -13.11 18.23 -32.69
CA GLU A 16 -11.83 17.61 -32.34
C GLU A 16 -10.76 18.65 -31.94
N GLN A 17 -10.91 19.90 -32.38
CA GLN A 17 -9.97 20.98 -32.05
C GLN A 17 -10.00 21.35 -30.55
N CYS A 18 -11.03 20.93 -29.83
CA CYS A 18 -11.25 21.24 -28.41
C CYS A 18 -11.22 20.02 -27.49
N ILE A 19 -10.57 18.92 -27.92
CA ILE A 19 -10.53 17.66 -27.15
C ILE A 19 -9.97 17.86 -25.75
N ASN A 20 -8.87 18.60 -25.60
CA ASN A 20 -8.25 18.81 -24.28
C ASN A 20 -9.22 19.50 -23.31
N GLN A 21 -9.89 20.57 -23.75
CA GLN A 21 -10.84 21.30 -22.93
C GLN A 21 -12.10 20.47 -22.62
N LYS A 22 -12.52 19.62 -23.56
CA LYS A 22 -13.61 18.66 -23.34
C LYS A 22 -13.22 17.64 -22.27
N GLU A 23 -12.02 17.09 -22.35
CA GLU A 23 -11.53 16.13 -21.37
C GLU A 23 -11.41 16.74 -19.97
N ASP A 24 -10.91 17.97 -19.85
CA ASP A 24 -10.83 18.67 -18.57
C ASP A 24 -12.22 18.95 -17.98
N TYR A 25 -13.18 19.30 -18.83
CA TYR A 25 -14.57 19.50 -18.40
C TYR A 25 -15.20 18.19 -17.90
N LEU A 26 -15.01 17.09 -18.62
CA LEU A 26 -15.52 15.78 -18.22
C LEU A 26 -14.81 15.22 -16.98
N GLU A 27 -13.50 15.47 -16.85
CA GLU A 27 -12.73 15.13 -15.66
C GLU A 27 -13.28 15.90 -14.45
N CYS A 28 -13.53 17.20 -14.57
CA CYS A 28 -14.11 17.98 -13.48
C CYS A 28 -15.51 17.50 -13.06
N LEU A 29 -16.32 16.99 -13.99
CA LEU A 29 -17.67 16.51 -13.66
C LEU A 29 -17.68 15.12 -13.01
N HIS A 30 -16.79 14.25 -13.43
CA HIS A 30 -16.85 12.83 -13.08
C HIS A 30 -15.66 12.34 -12.25
N HIS A 31 -14.61 13.14 -12.15
CA HIS A 31 -13.36 12.85 -11.43
C HIS A 31 -12.76 11.48 -11.73
N THR A 32 -13.01 10.94 -12.92
CA THR A 32 -12.62 9.56 -13.26
C THR A 32 -11.11 9.38 -13.24
N LYS A 33 -10.36 10.37 -13.78
CA LYS A 33 -8.91 10.38 -13.75
C LYS A 33 -8.40 10.46 -12.31
N GLU A 34 -8.97 11.34 -11.47
CA GLU A 34 -8.53 11.46 -10.09
C GLU A 34 -8.85 10.22 -9.23
N VAL A 35 -10.03 9.62 -9.39
CA VAL A 35 -10.37 8.35 -8.72
C VAL A 35 -9.42 7.24 -9.13
N SER A 36 -9.13 7.10 -10.43
CA SER A 36 -8.20 6.08 -10.92
C SER A 36 -6.78 6.29 -10.37
N ARG A 37 -6.35 7.56 -10.23
CA ARG A 37 -5.06 7.93 -9.65
C ARG A 37 -5.00 7.59 -8.16
N ALA A 38 -6.02 7.92 -7.40
CA ALA A 38 -6.10 7.61 -5.97
C ALA A 38 -6.08 6.08 -5.71
N LEU A 39 -6.80 5.31 -6.52
CA LEU A 39 -6.80 3.85 -6.45
C LEU A 39 -5.42 3.27 -6.74
N ARG A 40 -4.73 3.77 -7.78
CA ARG A 40 -3.37 3.34 -8.10
C ARG A 40 -2.38 3.67 -6.99
N ILE A 41 -2.45 4.87 -6.40
CA ILE A 41 -1.59 5.23 -5.27
C ILE A 41 -1.87 4.31 -4.08
N LYS A 42 -3.15 4.02 -3.79
CA LYS A 42 -3.55 3.11 -2.72
C LYS A 42 -3.03 1.69 -2.95
N SER A 43 -3.14 1.15 -4.16
CA SER A 43 -2.65 -0.20 -4.47
C SER A 43 -1.14 -0.31 -4.32
N GLU A 44 -0.40 0.70 -4.80
CA GLU A 44 1.06 0.77 -4.65
C GLU A 44 1.47 0.86 -3.18
N TYR A 45 0.77 1.69 -2.40
CA TYR A 45 1.01 1.78 -0.96
C TYR A 45 0.78 0.45 -0.26
N LEU A 46 -0.35 -0.21 -0.50
CA LEU A 46 -0.65 -1.52 0.08
C LEU A 46 0.39 -2.58 -0.31
N SER A 47 0.78 -2.63 -1.59
CA SER A 47 1.80 -3.56 -2.07
C SER A 47 3.13 -3.37 -1.34
N LYS A 48 3.57 -2.11 -1.16
CA LYS A 48 4.80 -1.80 -0.43
C LYS A 48 4.70 -2.17 1.05
N THR A 49 3.60 -1.79 1.71
CA THR A 49 3.40 -2.11 3.13
C THR A 49 3.32 -3.62 3.41
N ALA A 50 2.74 -4.40 2.50
CA ALA A 50 2.70 -5.86 2.63
C ALA A 50 4.11 -6.46 2.56
N GLY A 51 4.93 -6.02 1.60
CA GLY A 51 6.33 -6.44 1.49
C GLY A 51 7.18 -6.02 2.68
N GLU A 52 7.02 -4.77 3.14
CA GLU A 52 7.72 -4.25 4.33
C GLU A 52 7.30 -4.98 5.61
N LEU A 53 6.01 -5.28 5.77
CA LEU A 53 5.52 -6.04 6.92
C LEU A 53 6.06 -7.47 6.92
N GLU A 54 6.11 -8.13 5.77
CA GLU A 54 6.69 -9.46 5.65
C GLU A 54 8.19 -9.46 5.96
N ALA A 55 8.93 -8.46 5.48
CA ALA A 55 10.35 -8.29 5.80
C ALA A 55 10.56 -8.09 7.30
N LYS A 56 9.81 -7.17 7.93
CA LYS A 56 9.87 -6.93 9.38
C LYS A 56 9.45 -8.16 10.18
N ARG A 57 8.47 -8.94 9.71
CA ARG A 57 8.07 -10.19 10.36
C ARG A 57 9.21 -11.21 10.32
N LYS A 58 9.86 -11.39 9.17
CA LYS A 58 11.03 -12.28 9.04
C LYS A 58 12.18 -11.84 9.94
N GLU A 59 12.47 -10.55 10.00
CA GLU A 59 13.48 -10.00 10.91
C GLU A 59 13.13 -10.26 12.39
N ALA A 60 11.87 -10.05 12.78
CA ALA A 60 11.40 -10.31 14.13
C ALA A 60 11.40 -11.81 14.48
N GLU A 61 11.02 -12.69 13.55
CA GLU A 61 11.09 -14.15 13.70
C GLU A 61 12.54 -14.61 13.89
N VAL A 62 13.48 -14.15 13.05
CA VAL A 62 14.91 -14.46 13.20
C VAL A 62 15.46 -13.94 14.54
N HIS A 63 15.06 -12.75 14.96
CA HIS A 63 15.47 -12.20 16.25
C HIS A 63 14.90 -12.99 17.45
N ALA A 64 13.64 -13.41 17.36
CA ALA A 64 12.98 -14.21 18.40
C ALA A 64 13.56 -15.63 18.50
N GLU A 65 13.83 -16.27 17.36
CA GLU A 65 14.49 -17.58 17.30
C GLU A 65 15.92 -17.53 17.87
N GLY A 66 16.65 -16.43 17.63
CA GLY A 66 17.97 -16.19 18.23
C GLY A 66 17.94 -16.02 19.76
N GLY A 67 16.82 -15.58 20.33
CA GLY A 67 16.68 -15.28 21.77
C GLY A 67 16.54 -16.52 22.66
N ILE A 68 15.78 -17.53 22.24
CA ILE A 68 15.56 -18.74 23.07
C ILE A 68 16.65 -19.80 22.85
N LEU A 69 17.12 -19.96 21.61
CA LEU A 69 18.17 -20.94 21.28
C LEU A 69 19.57 -20.43 21.69
N GLY A 70 19.82 -19.12 21.69
CA GLY A 70 21.09 -18.52 22.10
C GLY A 70 21.30 -18.41 23.61
N LEU A 71 20.23 -18.49 24.41
CA LEU A 71 20.30 -18.38 25.88
C LEU A 71 20.46 -19.74 26.61
N GLY A 72 20.58 -20.87 25.90
CA GLY A 72 20.86 -22.17 26.52
C GLY A 72 19.79 -22.64 27.54
N LEU A 73 18.56 -22.12 27.46
CA LEU A 73 17.50 -22.35 28.44
C LEU A 73 16.81 -23.73 28.32
N LEU A 74 17.23 -24.58 27.39
CA LEU A 74 16.63 -25.90 27.16
C LEU A 74 17.02 -27.00 28.19
N ASN A 75 17.75 -26.67 29.27
CA ASN A 75 18.09 -27.66 30.31
C ASN A 75 17.49 -27.38 31.69
N ALA A 76 16.72 -26.29 31.88
CA ALA A 76 16.15 -25.97 33.20
C ALA A 76 14.92 -26.80 33.58
N GLN A 77 14.17 -27.33 32.60
CA GLN A 77 12.95 -28.12 32.86
C GLN A 77 13.21 -29.62 33.04
N HIS A 78 14.40 -30.13 32.74
CA HIS A 78 14.73 -31.56 32.92
C HIS A 78 15.53 -31.85 34.21
N ALA A 79 15.95 -30.82 34.96
CA ALA A 79 16.74 -30.97 36.19
C ALA A 79 15.93 -30.87 37.50
N GLN A 80 14.61 -30.63 37.44
CA GLN A 80 13.73 -30.53 38.62
C GLN A 80 12.75 -31.72 38.70
N GLY A 81 13.20 -32.93 38.35
CA GLY A 81 12.37 -34.15 38.33
C GLY A 81 12.91 -35.36 39.09
N GLU A 82 14.14 -35.33 39.61
CA GLU A 82 14.75 -36.47 40.31
C GLU A 82 15.46 -36.01 41.59
N GLY A 83 14.71 -35.91 42.70
CA GLY A 83 15.31 -35.54 43.98
C GLY A 83 14.33 -35.30 45.12
N ALA A 84 13.21 -36.04 45.19
CA ALA A 84 12.32 -35.99 46.35
C ALA A 84 11.49 -37.28 46.49
N LYS A 85 12.11 -38.36 46.94
CA LYS A 85 11.46 -39.39 47.77
C LYS A 85 12.50 -39.98 48.73
N ALA A 86 12.49 -39.49 49.96
CA ALA A 86 12.87 -40.22 51.16
C ALA A 86 11.60 -40.83 51.76
#